data_AF-A0A518I3K5-F1
#
_entry.id   AF-A0A518I3K5-F1
#
_cell.length_a   1.000
_cell.length_b   1.000
_cell.length_c   1.000
_cell.angle_alpha   90.00
_cell.angle_beta   90.00
_cell.angle_gamma   90.00
#
_symmetry.space_group_name_H-M   'P 1'
#
loop_
_entity.id
_entity.type
_entity.pdbx_description
1 polymer ?
#
loop_
_entity_poly.entity_id
_entity_poly.type
_entity_poly.pdbx_seq_one_letter_code
_entity_poly.pdbx_strand_id
1 'polypeptide(L)'
;MPIQVTCRHCLKRFQVSDKFAGKTGPCPNCKKPIEIPKADEQVVIHAPTDGAPKDSKGVSVLKPIQRKETDVTKSGLLISIGSIVAVFGFALVFRFTGENGTAPFWAQLAGLVLLAPPLVWSGYTFLYDQEREPYVGPELRNRVLICSAIFAVIWVVYAFVPSYVFELNAPSEMSWTVFGITLCVMIALGALASAGTFELEFFNGVIHAGLYFIVIVLLAFTSGVTLAGEPGEMDRYLDPEVSQSAFESSPVTATDTTVPRSPLASLS
;
A
#
# COMPACT_ATOMS: atom_id res chain seq x y z
N MET A 1 -51.20 -11.80 6.42
CA MET A 1 -50.18 -12.86 6.32
C MET A 1 -50.77 -14.10 5.63
N PRO A 2 -49.95 -14.97 5.06
CA PRO A 2 -50.41 -16.27 4.55
C PRO A 2 -50.25 -17.36 5.63
N ILE A 3 -51.31 -18.11 5.90
CA ILE A 3 -51.32 -19.26 6.83
C ILE A 3 -50.82 -20.49 6.08
N GLN A 4 -49.78 -21.15 6.60
CA GLN A 4 -49.34 -22.44 6.07
C GLN A 4 -50.24 -23.56 6.63
N VAL A 5 -51.03 -24.18 5.76
CA VAL A 5 -51.95 -25.27 6.12
C VAL A 5 -51.44 -26.58 5.52
N THR A 6 -51.43 -27.64 6.33
CA THR A 6 -51.11 -29.00 5.88
C THR A 6 -52.41 -29.80 5.78
N CYS A 7 -52.75 -30.31 4.59
CA CYS A 7 -53.95 -31.13 4.41
C CYS A 7 -53.80 -32.50 5.08
N ARG A 8 -54.76 -32.91 5.92
CA ARG A 8 -54.77 -34.22 6.59
C ARG A 8 -54.93 -35.41 5.65
N HIS A 9 -55.40 -35.20 4.41
CA HIS A 9 -55.68 -36.29 3.47
C HIS A 9 -54.61 -36.50 2.40
N CYS A 10 -53.96 -35.44 1.92
CA CYS A 10 -52.93 -35.53 0.89
C CYS A 10 -51.56 -35.05 1.35
N LEU A 11 -51.43 -34.60 2.60
CA LEU A 11 -50.20 -34.13 3.27
C LEU A 11 -49.44 -32.98 2.58
N LYS A 12 -49.95 -32.49 1.45
CA LYS A 12 -49.41 -31.30 0.77
C LYS A 12 -49.67 -30.06 1.63
N ARG A 13 -48.63 -29.23 1.73
CA ARG A 13 -48.64 -27.92 2.39
C ARG A 13 -48.97 -26.84 1.36
N PHE A 14 -49.82 -25.89 1.73
CA PHE A 14 -50.13 -24.74 0.88
C PHE A 14 -50.45 -23.52 1.72
N GLN A 15 -50.33 -22.35 1.09
CA GLN A 15 -50.54 -21.07 1.74
C GLN A 15 -51.95 -20.56 1.44
N VAL A 16 -52.68 -20.23 2.50
CA VAL A 16 -54.03 -19.67 2.40
C VAL A 16 -54.04 -18.28 3.00
N SER A 17 -54.77 -17.34 2.41
CA SER A 17 -54.89 -15.99 2.98
C SER A 17 -55.62 -16.02 4.33
N ASP A 18 -55.23 -15.16 5.27
CA ASP A 18 -55.87 -15.02 6.59
C ASP A 18 -57.41 -14.85 6.57
N LYS A 19 -57.99 -14.38 5.47
CA LYS A 19 -59.45 -14.22 5.29
C LYS A 19 -60.25 -15.54 5.42
N PHE A 20 -59.56 -16.67 5.32
CA PHE A 20 -60.13 -18.01 5.45
C PHE A 20 -59.75 -18.69 6.78
N ALA A 21 -59.11 -17.98 7.71
CA ALA A 21 -58.84 -18.48 9.05
C ALA A 21 -60.14 -18.94 9.74
N GLY A 22 -60.14 -20.14 10.32
CA GLY A 22 -61.29 -20.72 11.01
C GLY A 22 -62.45 -21.16 10.09
N LYS A 23 -62.29 -21.11 8.76
CA LYS A 23 -63.31 -21.57 7.80
C LYS A 23 -62.96 -22.94 7.24
N THR A 24 -63.98 -23.71 6.87
CA THR A 24 -63.82 -24.97 6.16
C THR A 24 -63.85 -24.74 4.64
N GLY A 25 -62.91 -25.37 3.92
CA GLY A 25 -62.80 -25.23 2.47
C GLY A 25 -62.21 -26.47 1.81
N PRO A 26 -62.44 -26.68 0.50
CA PRO A 26 -61.87 -27.81 -0.23
C PRO A 26 -60.36 -27.64 -0.42
N CYS A 27 -59.60 -28.71 -0.19
CA CYS A 27 -58.17 -28.72 -0.48
C CYS A 27 -57.92 -28.54 -1.99
N PRO A 28 -57.00 -27.66 -2.43
CA PRO A 28 -56.73 -27.42 -3.86
C PRO A 28 -56.21 -28.65 -4.60
N ASN A 29 -55.62 -29.63 -3.89
CA ASN A 29 -55.04 -30.82 -4.50
C ASN A 29 -55.96 -32.05 -4.46
N CYS A 30 -56.68 -32.30 -3.36
CA CYS A 30 -57.52 -33.50 -3.22
C CYS A 30 -59.02 -33.21 -3.09
N LYS A 31 -59.44 -31.95 -3.11
CA LYS A 31 -60.83 -31.44 -3.02
C LYS A 31 -61.62 -31.84 -1.77
N LYS A 32 -61.07 -32.70 -0.90
CA LYS A 32 -61.64 -33.05 0.40
C LYS A 32 -61.71 -31.80 1.30
N PRO A 33 -62.78 -31.65 2.12
CA PRO A 33 -62.93 -30.51 3.02
C PRO A 33 -61.86 -30.55 4.09
N ILE A 34 -61.22 -29.41 4.35
CA ILE A 34 -60.27 -29.20 5.43
C ILE A 34 -60.66 -27.97 6.25
N GLU A 35 -60.34 -27.99 7.52
CA GLU A 35 -60.52 -26.84 8.42
C GLU A 35 -59.20 -26.06 8.48
N ILE A 36 -59.27 -24.76 8.22
CA ILE A 36 -58.11 -23.86 8.27
C ILE A 36 -57.96 -23.37 9.71
N PRO A 37 -56.81 -23.55 10.36
CA PRO A 37 -56.57 -23.08 11.72
C PRO A 37 -56.86 -21.58 11.87
N LYS A 38 -57.27 -21.16 13.07
CA LYS A 38 -57.43 -19.73 13.38
C LYS A 38 -56.06 -19.06 13.36
N ALA A 39 -56.00 -17.78 13.00
CA ALA A 39 -54.75 -17.04 12.93
C ALA A 39 -54.01 -17.02 14.28
N ASP A 40 -54.75 -17.10 15.40
CA ASP A 40 -54.23 -17.11 16.76
C ASP A 40 -53.60 -18.45 17.18
N GLU A 41 -53.81 -19.51 16.39
CA GLU A 41 -53.30 -20.87 16.68
C GLU A 41 -51.98 -21.15 15.94
N GLN A 42 -51.35 -20.13 15.36
CA GLN A 42 -50.00 -20.27 14.82
C GLN A 42 -49.03 -20.59 15.95
N VAL A 43 -48.33 -21.71 15.78
CA VAL A 43 -47.25 -22.14 16.67
C VAL A 43 -46.11 -21.13 16.53
N VAL A 44 -46.10 -20.13 17.40
CA VAL A 44 -44.95 -19.25 17.59
C VAL A 44 -43.86 -20.13 18.19
N ILE A 45 -42.91 -20.56 17.35
CA ILE A 45 -41.72 -21.26 17.82
C ILE A 45 -40.88 -20.23 18.55
N HIS A 46 -41.05 -20.17 19.88
CA HIS A 46 -40.13 -19.44 20.73
C HIS A 46 -38.79 -20.16 20.66
N ALA A 47 -37.76 -19.48 20.16
CA ALA A 47 -36.40 -19.97 20.28
C ALA A 47 -36.12 -20.23 21.77
N PRO A 48 -35.45 -21.34 22.14
CA PRO A 48 -35.09 -21.60 23.52
C PRO A 48 -34.36 -20.38 24.07
N THR A 49 -34.90 -19.80 25.14
CA THR A 49 -34.18 -18.74 25.85
C THR A 49 -32.88 -19.34 26.35
N ASP A 50 -31.79 -18.62 26.14
CA ASP A 50 -30.40 -19.05 26.30
C ASP A 50 -30.03 -19.45 27.75
N GLY A 51 -30.97 -19.43 28.71
CA GLY A 51 -30.86 -19.97 30.07
C GLY A 51 -29.81 -19.28 30.95
N ALA A 52 -28.98 -18.43 30.36
CA ALA A 52 -27.90 -17.73 31.00
C ALA A 52 -28.44 -16.60 31.89
N PRO A 53 -27.83 -16.38 33.07
CA PRO A 53 -28.04 -15.18 33.87
C PRO A 53 -27.91 -13.94 32.99
N LYS A 54 -28.91 -13.05 33.06
CA LYS A 54 -28.93 -11.80 32.31
C LYS A 54 -28.45 -10.65 33.18
N ASP A 55 -27.79 -9.68 32.59
CA ASP A 55 -27.43 -8.43 33.26
C ASP A 55 -28.67 -7.52 33.41
N SER A 56 -28.49 -6.36 34.05
CA SER A 56 -29.54 -5.34 34.19
C SER A 56 -30.00 -4.74 32.84
N LYS A 57 -29.31 -5.04 31.74
CA LYS A 57 -29.64 -4.62 30.36
C LYS A 57 -30.28 -5.76 29.55
N GLY A 58 -30.53 -6.92 30.17
CA GLY A 58 -31.16 -8.08 29.53
C GLY A 58 -30.23 -8.91 28.64
N VAL A 59 -28.92 -8.66 28.68
CA VAL A 59 -27.89 -9.38 27.91
C VAL A 59 -27.39 -10.57 28.72
N SER A 60 -27.28 -11.75 28.10
CA SER A 60 -26.77 -12.95 28.77
C SER A 60 -25.29 -12.78 29.14
N VAL A 61 -24.99 -12.82 30.44
CA VAL A 61 -23.65 -12.62 31.03
C VAL A 61 -22.69 -13.75 30.65
N LEU A 62 -23.21 -14.96 30.46
CA LEU A 62 -22.41 -16.13 30.09
C LEU A 62 -22.24 -16.29 28.57
N LYS A 63 -22.76 -15.35 27.77
CA LYS A 63 -22.51 -15.39 26.33
C LYS A 63 -21.04 -15.05 26.10
N PRO A 64 -20.27 -15.89 25.37
CA PRO A 64 -18.89 -15.56 25.05
C PRO A 64 -18.82 -14.16 24.45
N ILE A 65 -17.86 -13.36 24.93
CA ILE A 65 -17.63 -12.01 24.41
C ILE A 65 -17.39 -12.17 22.92
N GLN A 66 -18.36 -11.72 22.13
CA GLN A 66 -18.28 -11.89 20.69
C GLN A 66 -17.16 -10.97 20.20
N ARG A 67 -16.19 -11.56 19.51
CA ARG A 67 -15.06 -10.84 18.93
C ARG A 67 -15.61 -9.68 18.09
N LYS A 68 -15.25 -8.45 18.47
CA LYS A 68 -15.56 -7.26 17.68
C LYS A 68 -14.44 -7.13 16.67
N GLU A 69 -14.70 -7.58 15.44
CA GLU A 69 -13.78 -7.35 14.32
C GLU A 69 -13.49 -5.86 14.22
N THR A 70 -12.22 -5.50 14.13
CA THR A 70 -11.79 -4.11 14.02
C THR A 70 -12.40 -3.49 12.78
N ASP A 71 -13.28 -2.52 12.98
CA ASP A 71 -13.87 -1.74 11.89
C ASP A 71 -12.80 -0.73 11.43
N VAL A 72 -12.22 -0.97 10.26
CA VAL A 72 -11.24 -0.06 9.67
C VAL A 72 -11.92 1.30 9.56
N THR A 73 -11.43 2.28 10.33
CA THR A 73 -12.07 3.60 10.35
C THR A 73 -12.07 4.18 8.94
N LYS A 74 -13.27 4.33 8.34
CA LYS A 74 -13.43 4.84 6.97
C LYS A 74 -12.67 6.14 6.77
N SER A 75 -12.66 7.00 7.79
CA SER A 75 -11.92 8.26 7.79
C SER A 75 -10.41 8.05 7.67
N GLY A 76 -9.83 7.12 8.43
CA GLY A 76 -8.39 6.86 8.37
C GLY A 76 -7.97 6.30 7.01
N LEU A 77 -8.77 5.40 6.44
CA LEU A 77 -8.54 4.86 5.09
C LEU A 77 -8.62 5.96 4.01
N LEU A 78 -9.59 6.87 4.10
CA LEU A 78 -9.70 7.99 3.15
C LEU A 78 -8.54 8.97 3.29
N ILE A 79 -8.05 9.21 4.51
CA ILE A 79 -6.88 10.07 4.76
C ILE A 79 -5.62 9.43 4.18
N SER A 80 -5.39 8.12 4.37
CA SER A 80 -4.21 7.46 3.83
C SER A 80 -4.21 7.47 2.30
N ILE A 81 -5.33 7.10 1.66
CA ILE A 81 -5.47 7.15 0.20
C ILE A 81 -5.30 8.59 -0.31
N GLY A 82 -5.98 9.56 0.31
CA GLY A 82 -5.89 10.97 -0.07
C GLY A 82 -4.48 11.52 0.02
N SER A 83 -3.73 11.15 1.07
CA SER A 83 -2.33 11.55 1.24
C SER A 83 -1.43 10.97 0.16
N ILE A 84 -1.57 9.68 -0.17
CA ILE A 84 -0.77 9.04 -1.22
C ILE A 84 -1.06 9.71 -2.57
N VAL A 85 -2.34 9.85 -2.93
CA VAL A 85 -2.74 10.49 -4.20
C VAL A 85 -2.25 11.92 -4.28
N ALA A 86 -2.34 12.70 -3.19
CA ALA A 86 -1.84 14.07 -3.16
C ALA A 86 -0.33 14.13 -3.41
N VAL A 87 0.47 13.32 -2.71
CA VAL A 87 1.94 13.31 -2.88
C VAL A 87 2.34 12.89 -4.29
N PHE A 88 1.70 11.87 -4.87
CA PHE A 88 1.93 11.48 -6.26
C PHE A 88 1.50 12.57 -7.25
N GLY A 89 0.39 13.26 -6.98
CA GLY A 89 -0.05 14.41 -7.77
C GLY A 89 0.99 15.54 -7.78
N PHE A 90 1.52 15.90 -6.60
CA PHE A 90 2.59 16.90 -6.49
C PHE A 90 3.87 16.44 -7.20
N ALA A 91 4.25 15.16 -7.08
CA ALA A 91 5.41 14.61 -7.76
C ALA A 91 5.28 14.73 -9.29
N LEU A 92 4.10 14.46 -9.86
CA LEU A 92 3.84 14.65 -11.28
C LEU A 92 3.89 16.12 -11.70
N VAL A 93 3.33 17.03 -10.89
CA VAL A 93 3.43 18.47 -11.16
C VAL A 93 4.90 18.89 -11.23
N PHE A 94 5.70 18.55 -10.22
CA PHE A 94 7.13 18.87 -10.21
C PHE A 94 7.88 18.26 -11.40
N ARG A 95 7.53 17.05 -11.81
CA ARG A 95 8.11 16.40 -12.98
C ARG A 95 7.82 17.17 -14.27
N PHE A 96 6.60 17.66 -14.47
CA PHE A 96 6.22 18.35 -15.71
C PHE A 96 6.58 19.83 -15.72
N THR A 97 6.70 20.48 -14.56
CA THR A 97 7.00 21.92 -14.48
C THR A 97 8.44 22.24 -14.08
N GLY A 98 9.21 21.26 -13.60
CA GLY A 98 10.58 21.47 -13.13
C GLY A 98 11.57 21.68 -14.29
N GLU A 99 12.56 22.55 -14.09
CA GLU A 99 13.57 22.93 -15.10
C GLU A 99 14.34 21.72 -15.67
N ASN A 100 14.55 20.68 -14.85
CA ASN A 100 15.30 19.47 -15.22
C ASN A 100 14.41 18.22 -15.37
N GLY A 101 13.08 18.38 -15.38
CA GLY A 101 12.16 17.24 -15.39
C GLY A 101 12.21 16.37 -14.12
N THR A 102 12.86 16.85 -13.07
CA THR A 102 13.03 16.16 -11.78
C THR A 102 12.55 17.04 -10.63
N ALA A 103 11.98 16.42 -9.60
CA ALA A 103 11.58 17.15 -8.40
C ALA A 103 12.81 17.72 -7.66
N PRO A 104 12.74 18.94 -7.11
CA PRO A 104 13.86 19.50 -6.35
C PRO A 104 14.11 18.68 -5.08
N PHE A 105 15.36 18.63 -4.62
CA PHE A 105 15.80 17.78 -3.51
C PHE A 105 14.94 17.94 -2.24
N TRP A 106 14.56 19.16 -1.86
CA TRP A 106 13.72 19.40 -0.69
C TRP A 106 12.32 18.77 -0.84
N ALA A 107 11.76 18.73 -2.05
CA ALA A 107 10.47 18.13 -2.31
C ALA A 107 10.56 16.59 -2.29
N GLN A 108 11.69 16.02 -2.72
CA GLN A 108 11.96 14.59 -2.59
C GLN A 108 12.00 14.17 -1.11
N LEU A 109 12.73 14.93 -0.26
CA LEU A 109 12.76 14.70 1.18
C LEU A 109 11.39 14.88 1.83
N ALA A 110 10.63 15.90 1.43
CA ALA A 110 9.28 16.12 1.92
C ALA A 110 8.36 14.94 1.55
N GLY A 111 8.43 14.45 0.31
CA GLY A 111 7.66 13.28 -0.14
C GLY A 111 7.98 12.03 0.68
N LEU A 112 9.27 11.76 0.92
CA LEU A 112 9.73 10.66 1.75
C LEU A 112 9.13 10.71 3.17
N VAL A 113 9.21 11.86 3.83
CA VAL A 113 8.78 12.03 5.23
C VAL A 113 7.26 12.09 5.35
N LEU A 114 6.57 12.79 4.46
CA LEU A 114 5.11 12.96 4.54
C LEU A 114 4.34 11.67 4.22
N LEU A 115 4.92 10.81 3.37
CA LEU A 115 4.25 9.59 2.93
C LEU A 115 4.44 8.44 3.94
N ALA A 116 5.44 8.51 4.82
CA ALA A 116 5.72 7.47 5.81
C ALA A 116 4.57 7.25 6.83
N PRO A 117 4.05 8.27 7.56
CA PRO A 117 2.98 8.06 8.53
C PRO A 117 1.70 7.39 8.01
N PRO A 118 1.10 7.83 6.87
CA PRO A 118 -0.12 7.20 6.37
C PRO A 118 0.11 5.76 5.91
N LEU A 119 1.27 5.45 5.31
CA LEU A 119 1.60 4.09 4.92
C LEU A 119 1.88 3.18 6.12
N VAL A 120 2.64 3.67 7.10
CA VAL A 120 2.95 2.90 8.31
C VAL A 120 1.68 2.58 9.08
N TRP A 121 0.80 3.57 9.27
CA TRP A 121 -0.51 3.39 9.90
C TRP A 121 -1.37 2.38 9.11
N SER A 122 -1.49 2.56 7.79
CA SER A 122 -2.27 1.67 6.94
C SER A 122 -1.73 0.23 7.00
N GLY A 123 -0.42 0.05 6.85
CA GLY A 123 0.22 -1.26 6.90
C GLY A 123 -0.01 -1.96 8.24
N TYR A 124 0.13 -1.23 9.36
CA TYR A 124 -0.22 -1.76 10.68
C TYR A 124 -1.68 -2.21 10.75
N THR A 125 -2.63 -1.38 10.32
CA THR A 125 -4.07 -1.72 10.41
C THR A 125 -4.46 -2.98 9.64
N PHE A 126 -3.74 -3.33 8.56
CA PHE A 126 -4.01 -4.54 7.78
C PHE A 126 -3.23 -5.77 8.24
N LEU A 127 -2.03 -5.58 8.82
CA LEU A 127 -1.09 -6.65 9.13
C LEU A 127 -1.04 -7.02 10.62
N TYR A 128 -1.73 -6.26 11.48
CA TYR A 128 -1.76 -6.58 12.90
C TYR A 128 -2.47 -7.92 13.15
N ASP A 129 -1.90 -8.69 14.08
CA ASP A 129 -2.44 -9.96 14.53
C ASP A 129 -3.72 -9.74 15.34
N GLN A 130 -4.83 -10.24 14.81
CA GLN A 130 -6.16 -10.08 15.39
C GLN A 130 -6.32 -10.82 16.72
N GLU A 131 -5.40 -11.72 17.07
CA GLU A 131 -5.39 -12.39 18.38
C GLU A 131 -4.86 -11.48 19.49
N ARG A 132 -4.19 -10.38 19.16
CA ARG A 132 -3.65 -9.40 20.11
C ARG A 132 -4.57 -8.18 20.23
N GLU A 133 -4.47 -7.50 21.37
CA GLU A 133 -5.13 -6.20 21.52
C GLU A 133 -4.46 -5.17 20.60
N PRO A 134 -5.23 -4.46 19.76
CA PRO A 134 -4.66 -3.46 18.87
C PRO A 134 -4.20 -2.23 19.66
N TYR A 135 -3.09 -1.64 19.24
CA TYR A 135 -2.65 -0.34 19.74
C TYR A 135 -3.66 0.74 19.33
N VAL A 136 -4.04 1.60 20.26
CA VAL A 136 -5.00 2.68 20.03
C VAL A 136 -4.54 4.00 20.64
N GLY A 137 -5.15 5.10 20.19
CA GLY A 137 -4.96 6.41 20.80
C GLY A 137 -3.53 6.97 20.68
N PRO A 138 -3.00 7.64 21.72
CA PRO A 138 -1.67 8.25 21.69
C PRO A 138 -0.52 7.26 21.51
N GLU A 139 -0.67 6.03 22.02
CA GLU A 139 0.36 5.00 21.90
C GLU A 139 0.56 4.61 20.44
N LEU A 140 -0.54 4.31 19.72
CA LEU A 140 -0.48 4.00 18.29
C LEU A 140 0.19 5.15 17.52
N ARG A 141 -0.20 6.39 17.80
CA ARG A 141 0.38 7.57 17.14
C ARG A 141 1.89 7.63 17.33
N ASN A 142 2.37 7.45 18.56
CA ASN A 142 3.81 7.51 18.85
C ASN A 142 4.57 6.38 18.14
N ARG A 143 4.05 5.15 18.16
CA ARG A 143 4.67 4.00 17.47
C ARG A 143 4.71 4.20 15.95
N VAL A 144 3.63 4.73 15.35
CA VAL A 144 3.59 5.10 13.93
C VAL A 144 4.64 6.14 13.59
N LEU A 145 4.79 7.20 14.39
CA LEU A 145 5.79 8.23 14.15
C LEU A 145 7.23 7.70 14.29
N ILE A 146 7.48 6.86 15.29
CA ILE A 146 8.80 6.23 15.49
C ILE A 146 9.15 5.33 14.30
N CYS A 147 8.24 4.43 13.90
CA CYS A 147 8.48 3.52 12.78
C CYS A 147 8.64 4.30 11.45
N SER A 148 7.83 5.34 11.24
CA SER A 148 7.94 6.22 10.06
C SER A 148 9.31 6.91 9.99
N ALA A 149 9.80 7.42 11.12
CA ALA A 149 11.12 8.03 11.20
C ALA A 149 12.23 7.02 10.90
N ILE A 150 12.14 5.79 11.45
CA ILE A 150 13.11 4.73 11.18
C ILE A 150 13.13 4.38 9.68
N PHE A 151 11.97 4.23 9.04
CA PHE A 151 11.89 3.96 7.60
C PHE A 151 12.48 5.08 6.73
N ALA A 152 12.20 6.34 7.08
CA ALA A 152 12.80 7.48 6.40
C ALA A 152 14.33 7.51 6.59
N VAL A 153 14.82 7.23 7.81
CA VAL A 153 16.26 7.16 8.09
C VAL A 153 16.93 6.02 7.33
N ILE A 154 16.32 4.82 7.27
CA ILE A 154 16.85 3.69 6.48
C ILE A 154 17.00 4.10 5.01
N TRP A 155 16.02 4.81 4.44
CA TRP A 155 16.11 5.32 3.07
C TRP A 155 17.21 6.38 2.89
N VAL A 156 17.33 7.32 3.83
CA VAL A 156 18.36 8.37 3.79
C VAL A 156 19.74 7.75 3.90
N VAL A 157 19.96 6.83 4.84
CA VAL A 157 21.22 6.09 4.97
C VAL A 157 21.54 5.38 3.66
N TYR A 158 20.55 4.75 3.03
CA TYR A 158 20.72 4.15 1.71
C TYR A 158 21.13 5.15 0.62
N ALA A 159 20.65 6.39 0.65
CA ALA A 159 21.10 7.41 -0.31
C ALA A 159 22.59 7.76 -0.14
N PHE A 160 23.19 7.53 1.03
CA PHE A 160 24.60 7.83 1.32
C PHE A 160 25.54 6.61 1.23
N VAL A 161 25.07 5.40 1.61
CA VAL A 161 25.89 4.17 1.64
C VAL A 161 26.61 3.90 0.31
N PRO A 162 25.99 4.03 -0.88
CA PRO A 162 26.65 3.83 -2.16
C PRO A 162 27.90 4.67 -2.35
N SER A 163 27.81 5.96 -2.02
CA SER A 163 28.94 6.88 -2.16
C SER A 163 30.11 6.52 -1.25
N TYR A 164 29.85 5.97 -0.06
CA TYR A 164 30.88 5.67 0.91
C TYR A 164 31.48 4.26 0.75
N VAL A 165 30.64 3.27 0.43
CA VAL A 165 31.05 1.85 0.38
C VAL A 165 31.54 1.45 -1.01
N PHE A 166 30.95 1.99 -2.07
CA PHE A 166 31.28 1.64 -3.45
C PHE A 166 32.04 2.76 -4.19
N GLU A 167 32.43 3.82 -3.48
CA GLU A 167 33.18 4.97 -4.03
C GLU A 167 32.50 5.61 -5.25
N LEU A 168 31.16 5.60 -5.27
CA LEU A 168 30.36 6.17 -6.36
C LEU A 168 30.13 7.67 -6.15
N ASN A 169 30.11 8.44 -7.24
CA ASN A 169 29.85 9.88 -7.15
C ASN A 169 28.37 10.17 -6.91
N ALA A 170 27.49 9.32 -7.44
CA ALA A 170 26.04 9.43 -7.27
C ALA A 170 25.39 8.05 -7.06
N PRO A 171 24.29 7.96 -6.29
CA PRO A 171 23.54 6.70 -6.14
C PRO A 171 23.03 6.13 -7.47
N SER A 172 22.78 6.97 -8.47
CA SER A 172 22.29 6.56 -9.80
C SER A 172 23.30 5.72 -10.59
N GLU A 173 24.60 5.81 -10.27
CA GLU A 173 25.67 5.02 -10.91
C GLU A 173 25.66 3.54 -10.48
N MET A 174 24.88 3.21 -9.45
CA MET A 174 24.78 1.84 -8.96
C MET A 174 24.10 0.93 -9.99
N SER A 175 24.63 -0.28 -10.19
CA SER A 175 23.96 -1.29 -11.03
C SER A 175 22.62 -1.75 -10.44
N TRP A 176 21.68 -2.13 -11.30
CA TRP A 176 20.36 -2.65 -10.89
C TRP A 176 20.44 -3.86 -9.95
N THR A 177 21.46 -4.70 -10.11
CA THR A 177 21.68 -5.86 -9.23
C THR A 177 22.02 -5.43 -7.80
N VAL A 178 22.93 -4.46 -7.65
CA VAL A 178 23.34 -3.97 -6.32
C VAL A 178 22.21 -3.17 -5.67
N PHE A 179 21.45 -2.39 -6.46
CA PHE A 179 20.22 -1.74 -6.00
C PHE A 179 19.22 -2.77 -5.43
N GLY A 180 18.94 -3.85 -6.17
CA GLY A 180 18.03 -4.91 -5.73
C GLY A 180 18.47 -5.61 -4.45
N ILE A 181 19.76 -5.95 -4.34
CA ILE A 181 20.32 -6.55 -3.12
C ILE A 181 20.16 -5.60 -1.93
N THR A 182 20.44 -4.32 -2.12
CA THR A 182 20.37 -3.34 -1.05
C THR A 182 18.93 -3.08 -0.61
N LEU A 183 17.99 -3.04 -1.56
CA LEU A 183 16.56 -2.97 -1.25
C LEU A 183 16.10 -4.16 -0.39
N CYS A 184 16.57 -5.38 -0.67
CA CYS A 184 16.29 -6.54 0.17
C CYS A 184 16.82 -6.37 1.61
N VAL A 185 18.03 -5.82 1.77
CA VAL A 185 18.60 -5.51 3.10
C VAL A 185 17.76 -4.45 3.82
N MET A 186 17.35 -3.39 3.12
CA MET A 186 16.49 -2.34 3.69
C MET A 186 15.14 -2.91 4.16
N ILE A 187 14.53 -3.80 3.37
CA ILE A 187 13.28 -4.47 3.75
C ILE A 187 13.49 -5.34 5.00
N ALA A 188 14.61 -6.07 5.09
CA ALA A 188 14.92 -6.88 6.26
C ALA A 188 15.12 -6.02 7.53
N LEU A 189 15.85 -4.90 7.42
CA LEU A 189 16.02 -3.94 8.53
C LEU A 189 14.70 -3.28 8.91
N GLY A 190 13.90 -2.91 7.91
CA GLY A 190 12.56 -2.37 8.12
C GLY A 190 11.63 -3.38 8.81
N ALA A 191 11.71 -4.66 8.45
CA ALA A 191 10.94 -5.72 9.08
C ALA A 191 11.28 -5.88 10.56
N LEU A 192 12.57 -5.79 10.93
CA LEU A 192 13.00 -5.79 12.32
C LEU A 192 12.49 -4.54 13.07
N ALA A 193 12.51 -3.37 12.43
CA ALA A 193 11.95 -2.15 13.01
C ALA A 193 10.43 -2.25 13.24
N SER A 194 9.68 -2.80 12.27
CA SER A 194 8.25 -3.06 12.40
C SER A 194 7.94 -4.09 13.49
N ALA A 195 8.72 -5.18 13.57
CA ALA A 195 8.60 -6.17 14.63
C ALA A 195 8.87 -5.54 16.01
N GLY A 196 9.89 -4.68 16.13
CA GLY A 196 10.20 -4.02 17.40
C GLY A 196 9.18 -2.93 17.80
N THR A 197 8.56 -2.25 16.85
CA THR A 197 7.64 -1.13 17.12
C THR A 197 6.19 -1.57 17.27
N PHE A 198 5.75 -2.58 16.54
CA PHE A 198 4.36 -3.04 16.49
C PHE A 198 4.18 -4.50 16.90
N GLU A 199 5.27 -5.19 17.26
CA GLU A 199 5.26 -6.63 17.62
C GLU A 199 4.70 -7.53 16.53
N LEU A 200 4.81 -7.10 15.27
CA LEU A 200 4.44 -7.88 14.11
C LEU A 200 5.37 -9.10 13.99
N GLU A 201 4.81 -10.21 13.54
CA GLU A 201 5.63 -11.33 13.08
C GLU A 201 6.57 -10.87 11.95
N PHE A 202 7.75 -11.47 11.86
CA PHE A 202 8.77 -11.03 10.92
C PHE A 202 8.25 -10.96 9.47
N PHE A 203 7.45 -11.92 9.04
CA PHE A 203 6.85 -11.93 7.70
C PHE A 203 5.88 -10.75 7.47
N ASN A 204 5.02 -10.46 8.44
CA ASN A 204 4.16 -9.28 8.40
C ASN A 204 4.99 -7.97 8.43
N GLY A 205 6.10 -7.96 9.18
CA GLY A 205 7.08 -6.88 9.16
C GLY A 205 7.71 -6.66 7.77
N VAL A 206 8.02 -7.74 7.04
CA VAL A 206 8.52 -7.68 5.65
C VAL A 206 7.49 -7.04 4.73
N ILE A 207 6.22 -7.43 4.82
CA ILE A 207 5.14 -6.82 4.03
C ILE A 207 4.97 -5.34 4.39
N HIS A 208 5.06 -5.01 5.68
CA HIS A 208 4.91 -3.64 6.18
C HIS A 208 6.02 -2.72 5.68
N ALA A 209 7.28 -3.14 5.80
CA ALA A 209 8.43 -2.40 5.27
C ALA A 209 8.42 -2.35 3.74
N GLY A 210 8.08 -3.47 3.09
CA GLY A 210 7.96 -3.58 1.64
C GLY A 210 6.95 -2.60 1.06
N LEU A 211 5.76 -2.46 1.68
CA LEU A 211 4.75 -1.48 1.26
C LEU A 211 5.33 -0.07 1.20
N TYR A 212 6.06 0.36 2.23
CA TYR A 212 6.69 1.68 2.25
C TYR A 212 7.76 1.82 1.15
N PHE A 213 8.75 0.93 1.11
CA PHE A 213 9.86 1.07 0.18
C PHE A 213 9.45 0.94 -1.28
N ILE A 214 8.50 0.06 -1.62
CA ILE A 214 7.96 -0.05 -2.98
C ILE A 214 7.27 1.26 -3.38
N VAL A 215 6.47 1.86 -2.49
CA VAL A 215 5.79 3.12 -2.80
C VAL A 215 6.78 4.27 -2.95
N ILE A 216 7.87 4.31 -2.17
CA ILE A 216 8.94 5.31 -2.35
C ILE A 216 9.68 5.10 -3.68
N VAL A 217 9.95 3.86 -4.08
CA VAL A 217 10.51 3.55 -5.41
C VAL A 217 9.59 4.04 -6.53
N LEU A 218 8.28 3.79 -6.43
CA LEU A 218 7.29 4.31 -7.37
C LEU A 218 7.23 5.85 -7.35
N LEU A 219 7.37 6.48 -6.19
CA LEU A 219 7.43 7.93 -6.06
C LEU A 219 8.68 8.49 -6.75
N ALA A 220 9.84 7.84 -6.62
CA ALA A 220 11.07 8.22 -7.32
C ALA A 220 10.89 8.13 -8.84
N PHE A 221 10.33 7.02 -9.35
CA PHE A 221 10.03 6.86 -10.77
C PHE A 221 9.07 7.94 -11.29
N THR A 222 7.99 8.22 -10.54
CA THR A 222 6.99 9.22 -10.94
C THR A 222 7.52 10.65 -10.87
N SER A 223 8.46 10.94 -9.97
CA SER A 223 9.13 12.25 -9.86
C SER A 223 10.34 12.44 -10.78
N GLY A 224 10.73 11.39 -11.54
CA GLY A 224 11.85 11.47 -12.49
C GLY A 224 13.23 11.23 -11.88
N VAL A 225 13.29 10.78 -10.63
CA VAL A 225 14.56 10.49 -9.96
C VAL A 225 15.11 9.15 -10.47
N THR A 226 16.33 9.19 -11.01
CA THR A 226 17.11 8.00 -11.40
C THR A 226 17.69 7.33 -10.16
N LEU A 227 17.22 6.11 -9.87
CA LEU A 227 17.67 5.36 -8.69
C LEU A 227 18.91 4.51 -8.93
N ALA A 228 19.10 4.00 -10.15
CA ALA A 228 20.17 3.08 -10.52
C ALA A 228 20.32 2.99 -12.05
N GLY A 229 21.48 2.54 -12.51
CA GLY A 229 21.74 2.15 -13.90
C GLY A 229 22.33 3.23 -14.82
N GLU A 230 22.77 4.37 -14.29
CA GLU A 230 23.58 5.31 -15.08
C GLU A 230 25.03 4.81 -15.23
N PRO A 231 25.63 4.94 -16.42
CA PRO A 231 27.04 4.61 -16.59
C PRO A 231 27.90 5.61 -15.79
N GLY A 232 28.84 5.07 -15.03
CA GLY A 232 29.79 5.86 -14.25
C GLY A 232 30.65 6.74 -15.14
N GLU A 233 31.21 7.81 -14.56
CA GLU A 233 31.98 8.82 -15.31
C GLU A 233 33.17 8.24 -16.10
N MET A 234 33.85 7.22 -15.57
CA MET A 234 34.92 6.54 -16.30
C MET A 234 34.42 5.76 -17.53
N ASP A 235 33.28 5.08 -17.43
CA ASP A 235 32.72 4.31 -18.54
C ASP A 235 32.26 5.24 -19.67
N ARG A 236 31.77 6.44 -19.32
CA ARG A 236 31.37 7.48 -20.27
C ARG A 236 32.56 7.99 -21.10
N TYR A 237 33.77 7.94 -20.56
CA TYR A 237 35.00 8.33 -21.26
C TYR A 237 35.54 7.24 -22.20
N LEU A 238 35.22 5.99 -21.90
CA LEU A 238 35.59 4.82 -22.70
C LEU A 238 34.59 4.54 -23.83
N ASP A 239 33.45 5.25 -23.85
CA ASP A 239 32.43 5.11 -24.87
C ASP A 239 32.88 5.80 -26.19
N PRO A 240 33.13 5.04 -27.27
CA PRO A 240 33.73 5.59 -28.49
C PRO A 240 32.87 6.67 -29.15
N GLU A 241 31.55 6.65 -29.00
CA GLU A 241 30.65 7.68 -29.54
C GLU A 241 30.80 9.04 -28.83
N VAL A 242 30.95 9.03 -27.50
CA VAL A 242 31.19 10.25 -26.71
C VAL A 242 32.57 10.82 -27.03
N SER A 243 33.58 9.96 -27.18
CA SER A 243 34.94 10.38 -27.54
C SER A 243 35.02 11.08 -28.91
N GLN A 244 34.20 10.67 -29.88
CA GLN A 244 34.16 11.27 -31.21
C GLN A 244 33.50 12.67 -31.19
N SER A 245 32.38 12.82 -30.47
CA SER A 245 31.70 14.13 -30.36
C SER A 245 32.51 15.19 -29.59
N ALA A 246 33.32 14.77 -28.61
CA ALA A 246 34.26 15.64 -27.91
C ALA A 246 35.43 16.08 -28.80
N PHE A 247 35.86 15.23 -29.74
CA PHE A 247 36.91 15.57 -30.70
C PHE A 247 36.42 16.54 -31.78
N GLU A 248 35.16 16.43 -32.19
CA GLU A 248 34.56 17.26 -33.25
C GLU A 248 34.16 18.67 -32.79
N SER A 249 34.01 18.89 -31.48
CA SER A 249 33.68 20.20 -30.90
C SER A 249 34.89 21.02 -30.45
N SER A 250 36.10 20.49 -30.55
CA SER A 250 37.32 21.27 -30.29
C SER A 250 37.61 22.19 -31.48
N PRO A 251 37.60 23.53 -31.33
CA PRO A 251 37.98 24.43 -32.40
C PRO A 251 39.47 24.25 -32.66
N VAL A 252 39.80 23.46 -33.68
CA VAL A 252 41.16 23.37 -34.23
C VAL A 252 41.50 24.77 -34.72
N THR A 253 42.18 25.53 -33.87
CA THR A 253 42.80 26.79 -34.24
C THR A 253 43.92 26.40 -35.20
N ALA A 254 43.63 26.48 -36.50
CA ALA A 254 44.57 26.25 -37.56
C ALA A 254 45.69 27.28 -37.46
N THR A 255 46.75 26.94 -36.74
CA THR A 255 48.00 27.70 -36.76
C THR A 255 48.60 27.57 -38.17
N ASP A 256 48.46 28.66 -38.90
CA ASP A 256 49.06 28.97 -40.19
C ASP A 256 50.58 28.69 -40.17
N THR A 257 50.97 27.55 -40.72
CA THR A 257 52.38 27.17 -40.92
C THR A 257 52.87 27.81 -42.21
N THR A 258 53.31 29.06 -42.10
CA THR A 258 54.09 29.72 -43.15
C THR A 258 55.46 29.06 -43.25
N VAL A 259 55.60 28.21 -44.27
CA VAL A 259 56.87 27.59 -44.68
C VAL A 259 57.81 28.69 -45.22
N PRO A 260 59.02 28.88 -44.66
CA PRO A 260 59.99 29.78 -45.28
C PRO A 260 60.66 29.09 -46.48
N ARG A 261 60.36 29.58 -47.69
CA ARG A 261 61.16 29.28 -48.88
C ARG A 261 62.51 29.99 -48.75
N SER A 262 63.59 29.22 -48.68
CA SER A 262 64.96 29.69 -48.83
C SER A 262 65.21 30.11 -50.29
N PRO A 263 65.75 31.32 -50.56
CA PRO A 263 66.29 31.63 -51.86
C PRO A 263 67.78 31.26 -51.92
N LEU A 264 68.09 30.43 -52.92
CA LEU A 264 69.41 30.28 -53.50
C LEU A 264 70.01 31.66 -53.81
N ALA A 265 71.21 31.93 -53.29
CA ALA A 265 72.06 33.02 -53.75
C ALA A 265 73.50 32.51 -53.90
N SER A 266 73.92 32.49 -55.15
CA SER A 266 75.29 32.48 -55.67
C SER A 266 76.21 33.49 -54.99
N LEU A 267 77.50 33.16 -54.82
CA LEU A 267 78.65 33.91 -55.37
C LEU A 267 79.99 33.40 -54.79
N SER A 268 80.97 33.31 -55.69
CA SER A 268 82.44 33.22 -55.55
C SER A 268 83.06 32.05 -54.79
#